data_AF-A0A8J2ZI10-F1
#
_entry.id   AF-A0A8J2ZI10-F1
#
_cell.length_a   1.000
_cell.length_b   1.000
_cell.length_c   1.000
_cell.angle_alpha   90.00
_cell.angle_beta   90.00
_cell.angle_gamma   90.00
#
_symmetry.space_group_name_H-M   'P 1'
#
loop_
_entity.id
_entity.type
_entity.pdbx_description
1 polymer ?
#
loop_
_entity_poly.entity_id
_entity_poly.type
_entity_poly.pdbx_seq_one_letter_code
_entity_poly.pdbx_strand_id
1 'polypeptide(L)'
;MIRQVEHLRIIDDDLWQKVKDRQGAIRKEITPAAVQDGGLRPERARRQTYLLSGLKKCRCCGASYTLINKTRYGRFAVRNVATAICTNRITIRHDAVEQRVLAGLRERLLHPAVLRTFVEEYRMALNAAQADTRAKRAKAELELAKVEKKIAGLVSAVEGGMYHPSMKEKR
;
A
#
# COMPACT_ATOMS: atom_id res chain seq x y z
N MET A 1 10.32 -22.76 26.46
CA MET A 1 8.89 -22.46 26.69
C MET A 1 8.71 -20.96 26.60
N ILE A 2 7.95 -20.44 25.63
CA ILE A 2 7.72 -19.00 25.47
C ILE A 2 6.45 -18.65 26.24
N ARG A 3 6.55 -17.75 27.23
CA ARG A 3 5.41 -17.27 28.03
C ARG A 3 4.93 -15.93 27.49
N GLN A 4 3.65 -15.80 27.17
CA GLN A 4 3.06 -14.52 26.77
C GLN A 4 2.91 -13.61 28.01
N VAL A 5 3.32 -12.35 27.88
CA VAL A 5 3.30 -11.37 28.99
C VAL A 5 2.65 -10.07 28.51
N GLU A 6 1.32 -10.02 28.62
CA GLU A 6 0.49 -8.92 28.11
C GLU A 6 0.92 -7.54 28.61
N HIS A 7 1.23 -7.42 29.90
CA HIS A 7 1.56 -6.15 30.56
C HIS A 7 2.94 -5.59 30.20
N LEU A 8 3.77 -6.34 29.45
CA LEU A 8 5.06 -5.86 28.94
C LEU A 8 5.01 -5.57 27.43
N ARG A 9 3.83 -5.64 26.80
CA ARG A 9 3.67 -5.31 25.38
C ARG A 9 3.92 -3.82 25.16
N ILE A 10 4.88 -3.53 24.29
CA ILE A 10 5.24 -2.18 23.86
C ILE A 10 4.36 -1.74 22.68
N ILE A 11 3.92 -2.69 21.87
CA ILE A 11 3.16 -2.47 20.64
C ILE A 11 1.93 -3.39 20.69
N ASP A 12 0.78 -2.88 20.24
CA ASP A 12 -0.45 -3.66 20.07
C ASP A 12 -0.26 -4.86 19.14
N ASP A 13 -0.91 -5.98 19.45
CA ASP A 13 -0.77 -7.24 18.73
C ASP A 13 -1.26 -7.15 17.27
N ASP A 14 -2.34 -6.42 17.00
CA ASP A 14 -2.86 -6.24 15.64
C ASP A 14 -1.89 -5.40 14.81
N LEU A 15 -1.31 -4.34 15.40
CA LEU A 15 -0.26 -3.57 14.75
C LEU A 15 0.99 -4.41 14.48
N TRP A 16 1.41 -5.23 15.46
CA TRP A 16 2.54 -6.14 15.29
C TRP A 16 2.31 -7.13 14.14
N GLN A 17 1.14 -7.76 14.11
CA GLN A 17 0.81 -8.74 13.07
C GLN A 17 0.80 -8.08 11.68
N LYS A 18 0.18 -6.90 11.52
CA LYS A 18 0.19 -6.13 10.27
C LYS A 18 1.61 -5.82 9.79
N VAL A 19 2.50 -5.44 10.72
CA VAL A 19 3.91 -5.18 10.39
C VAL A 19 4.62 -6.47 9.97
N LYS A 20 4.36 -7.60 10.65
CA LYS A 20 4.95 -8.90 10.30
C LYS A 20 4.47 -9.41 8.94
N ASP A 21 3.20 -9.23 8.63
CA ASP A 21 2.65 -9.59 7.32
C ASP A 21 3.31 -8.76 6.21
N ARG A 22 3.45 -7.44 6.42
CA ARG A 22 4.16 -6.56 5.49
C ARG A 22 5.64 -6.93 5.34
N GLN A 23 6.34 -7.22 6.44
CA GLN A 23 7.73 -7.68 6.41
C GLN A 23 7.85 -9.02 5.65
N GLY A 24 6.90 -9.92 5.83
CA GLY A 24 6.81 -11.19 5.11
C GLY A 24 6.61 -11.00 3.61
N ALA A 25 5.70 -10.11 3.20
CA ALA A 25 5.47 -9.78 1.79
C ALA A 25 6.73 -9.19 1.14
N ILE A 26 7.38 -8.22 1.79
CA ILE A 26 8.63 -7.61 1.31
C ILE A 26 9.74 -8.68 1.18
N ARG A 27 9.88 -9.59 2.15
CA ARG A 27 10.86 -10.69 2.07
C ARG A 27 10.60 -11.61 0.88
N LYS A 28 9.34 -11.94 0.60
CA LYS A 28 8.97 -12.74 -0.58
C LYS A 28 9.34 -12.05 -1.89
N GLU A 29 9.22 -10.72 -1.95
CA GLU A 29 9.63 -9.94 -3.13
C GLU A 29 11.15 -9.90 -3.34
N ILE A 30 11.91 -9.76 -2.25
CA ILE A 30 13.38 -9.73 -2.24
C ILE A 30 14.00 -11.10 -2.51
N THR A 31 13.34 -12.18 -2.08
CA THR A 31 13.80 -13.57 -2.19
C THR A 31 12.76 -14.42 -2.91
N PRO A 32 12.65 -14.31 -4.25
CA PRO A 32 11.66 -15.05 -5.00
C PRO A 32 12.10 -16.52 -5.09
N ALA A 33 11.24 -17.44 -4.66
CA ALA A 33 11.50 -18.89 -4.69
C ALA A 33 11.82 -19.43 -6.11
N ALA A 34 11.45 -18.70 -7.16
CA ALA A 34 11.72 -19.06 -8.56
C ALA A 34 13.16 -18.78 -9.02
N VAL A 35 14.02 -18.17 -8.21
CA VAL A 35 15.43 -17.94 -8.58
C VAL A 35 16.29 -18.98 -7.88
N GLN A 36 16.46 -20.13 -8.53
CA GLN A 36 17.23 -21.27 -8.03
C GLN A 36 18.72 -20.97 -7.76
N ASP A 37 19.21 -19.79 -8.18
CA ASP A 37 20.61 -19.36 -8.03
C ASP A 37 20.75 -17.85 -7.72
N GLY A 38 19.65 -17.21 -7.27
CA GLY A 38 19.57 -15.76 -7.15
C GLY A 38 19.71 -15.27 -5.72
N GLY A 39 20.87 -14.71 -5.40
CA GLY A 39 21.08 -14.00 -4.14
C GLY A 39 20.02 -12.93 -3.86
N LEU A 40 20.04 -12.43 -2.61
CA LEU A 40 19.15 -11.37 -2.13
C LEU A 40 19.03 -10.25 -3.18
N ARG A 41 17.79 -9.83 -3.52
CA ARG A 41 17.53 -8.69 -4.43
C ARG A 41 16.96 -7.46 -3.71
N PRO A 42 17.76 -6.75 -2.88
CA PRO A 42 17.31 -5.58 -2.13
C PRO A 42 16.71 -4.48 -3.00
N GLU A 43 17.10 -4.38 -4.27
CA GLU A 43 16.57 -3.41 -5.22
C GLU A 43 15.05 -3.53 -5.43
N ARG A 44 14.47 -4.71 -5.17
CA ARG A 44 13.03 -4.95 -5.29
C ARG A 44 12.21 -4.37 -4.14
N ALA A 45 12.79 -4.32 -2.94
CA ALA A 45 12.18 -3.68 -1.78
C ALA A 45 12.48 -2.18 -1.68
N ARG A 46 13.35 -1.65 -2.54
CA ARG A 46 13.65 -0.23 -2.56
C ARG A 46 12.44 0.53 -3.09
N ARG A 47 11.97 1.48 -2.28
CA ARG A 47 10.99 2.48 -2.74
C ARG A 47 11.56 3.16 -3.98
N GLN A 48 10.83 3.08 -5.09
CA GLN A 48 11.20 3.74 -6.33
C GLN A 48 11.27 5.26 -6.07
N THR A 49 12.45 5.86 -6.18
CA THR A 49 12.67 7.30 -5.92
C THR A 49 12.10 8.19 -7.01
N TYR A 50 11.92 7.64 -8.22
CA TYR A 50 11.56 8.38 -9.43
C TYR A 50 10.30 7.81 -10.06
N LEU A 51 9.37 8.68 -10.48
CA LEU A 51 7.98 8.35 -10.82
C LEU A 51 7.89 7.29 -11.92
N LEU A 52 8.73 7.42 -12.96
CA LEU A 52 8.64 6.57 -14.15
C LEU A 52 9.56 5.34 -14.10
N SER A 53 10.14 5.03 -12.95
CA SER A 53 11.08 3.90 -12.81
C SER A 53 10.42 2.58 -13.27
N GLY A 54 11.16 1.77 -14.04
CA GLY A 54 10.65 0.53 -14.64
C GLY A 54 9.78 0.69 -15.90
N LEU A 55 9.18 1.85 -16.16
CA LEU A 55 8.19 2.03 -17.24
C LEU A 55 8.79 2.42 -18.60
N LYS A 56 9.95 3.07 -18.61
CA LYS A 56 10.51 3.66 -19.83
C LYS A 56 11.27 2.61 -20.65
N LYS A 57 10.94 2.48 -21.93
CA LYS A 57 11.53 1.51 -22.87
C LYS A 57 12.01 2.17 -24.15
N CYS A 58 13.08 1.65 -24.74
CA CYS A 58 13.55 2.05 -26.05
C CYS A 58 12.65 1.44 -27.12
N ARG A 59 12.07 2.27 -28.00
CA ARG A 59 11.27 1.77 -29.13
C ARG A 59 12.06 0.84 -30.06
N CYS A 60 13.35 1.12 -30.28
CA CYS A 60 14.16 0.39 -31.25
C CYS A 60 14.50 -1.04 -30.82
N CYS A 61 14.69 -1.30 -29.52
CA CYS A 61 15.20 -2.59 -29.04
C CYS A 61 14.51 -3.10 -27.76
N GLY A 62 13.48 -2.43 -27.27
CA GLY A 62 12.77 -2.80 -26.04
C GLY A 62 13.55 -2.62 -24.74
N ALA A 63 14.84 -2.24 -24.79
CA ALA A 63 15.66 -2.08 -23.59
C ALA A 63 15.14 -0.97 -22.67
N SER A 64 15.25 -1.17 -21.35
CA SER A 64 14.86 -0.18 -20.34
C SER A 64 15.72 1.08 -20.38
N TYR A 65 15.10 2.23 -20.11
CA TYR A 65 15.80 3.47 -19.77
C TYR A 65 15.94 3.59 -18.26
N THR A 66 17.18 3.72 -17.80
CA THR A 66 17.56 3.88 -16.40
C THR A 66 18.21 5.23 -16.19
N LEU A 67 18.27 5.74 -14.95
CA LEU A 67 19.09 6.92 -14.68
C LEU A 67 20.56 6.56 -14.92
N ILE A 68 21.22 7.31 -15.80
CA ILE A 68 22.67 7.18 -16.05
C ILE A 68 23.49 8.14 -15.18
N ASN A 69 22.83 9.19 -14.66
CA ASN A 69 23.33 10.15 -13.69
C ASN A 69 22.14 10.74 -12.90
N LYS A 70 22.39 11.75 -12.05
CA LYS A 70 21.34 12.37 -11.21
C LYS A 70 20.17 13.00 -12.00
N THR A 71 20.35 13.35 -13.28
CA THR A 71 19.39 14.18 -14.02
C THR A 71 18.93 13.60 -15.34
N ARG A 72 19.55 12.55 -15.87
CA ARG A 72 19.25 12.02 -17.20
C ARG A 72 18.96 10.52 -17.18
N TYR A 73 17.95 10.17 -17.97
CA TYR A 73 17.71 8.81 -18.41
C TYR A 73 18.58 8.48 -19.61
N GLY A 74 19.17 7.30 -19.59
CA GLY A 74 19.83 6.68 -20.72
C GLY A 74 19.41 5.22 -20.83
N ARG A 75 19.49 4.69 -22.04
CA ARG A 75 19.21 3.28 -22.28
C ARG A 75 20.23 2.42 -21.53
N PHE A 76 19.77 1.43 -20.76
CA PHE A 76 20.63 0.53 -19.99
C PHE A 76 21.66 -0.20 -20.88
N ALA A 77 21.27 -0.52 -22.11
CA ALA A 77 22.11 -1.16 -23.14
C ALA A 77 23.16 -0.23 -23.80
N VAL A 78 23.61 0.84 -23.14
CA VAL A 78 24.78 1.62 -23.61
C VAL A 78 26.08 1.12 -22.97
N ARG A 79 26.01 0.43 -21.82
CA ARG A 79 27.21 -0.02 -21.09
C ARG A 79 27.57 -1.50 -21.26
N ASN A 80 26.60 -2.39 -21.50
CA ASN A 80 26.82 -3.85 -21.44
C ASN A 80 26.35 -4.64 -22.68
N VAL A 81 25.89 -3.97 -23.74
CA VAL A 81 25.38 -4.64 -24.95
C VAL A 81 25.91 -3.86 -26.15
N ALA A 82 26.65 -4.55 -27.01
CA ALA A 82 27.36 -3.95 -28.14
C ALA A 82 26.42 -3.11 -29.03
N THR A 83 27.00 -2.09 -29.67
CA THR A 83 26.35 -1.18 -30.63
C THR A 83 25.57 -1.90 -31.74
N ALA A 84 25.88 -3.18 -31.98
CA ALA A 84 25.20 -4.08 -32.91
C ALA A 84 23.69 -4.23 -32.66
N ILE A 85 23.21 -4.09 -31.41
CA ILE A 85 21.79 -4.33 -31.08
C ILE A 85 20.93 -3.07 -31.23
N CYS A 86 21.48 -1.88 -30.98
CA CYS A 86 20.72 -0.64 -31.07
C CYS A 86 21.60 0.61 -31.15
N THR A 87 21.43 1.39 -32.21
CA THR A 87 22.17 2.64 -32.47
C THR A 87 21.62 3.86 -31.71
N ASN A 88 20.44 3.75 -31.09
CA ASN A 88 19.80 4.88 -30.41
C ASN A 88 20.53 5.27 -29.10
N ARG A 89 21.38 6.30 -29.16
CA ARG A 89 22.14 6.84 -28.02
C ARG A 89 21.47 8.04 -27.34
N ILE A 90 20.19 8.30 -27.62
CA ILE A 90 19.49 9.46 -27.07
C ILE A 90 19.44 9.34 -25.54
N THR A 91 19.80 10.43 -24.87
CA THR A 91 19.59 10.60 -23.45
C THR A 91 18.66 11.78 -23.24
N ILE A 92 17.80 11.70 -22.23
CA ILE A 92 16.79 12.73 -21.97
C ILE A 92 16.79 13.08 -20.49
N ARG A 93 16.57 14.36 -20.18
CA ARG A 93 16.44 14.77 -18.78
C ARG A 93 15.22 14.11 -18.14
N HIS A 94 15.40 13.68 -16.92
CA HIS A 94 14.42 12.99 -16.13
C HIS A 94 13.14 13.82 -15.95
N ASP A 95 13.31 15.04 -15.48
CA ASP A 95 12.23 16.00 -15.25
C ASP A 95 11.45 16.33 -16.52
N ALA A 96 12.12 16.50 -17.65
CA ALA A 96 11.47 16.74 -18.93
C ALA A 96 10.57 15.57 -19.37
N VAL A 97 10.98 14.32 -19.13
CA VAL A 97 10.13 13.16 -19.42
C VAL A 97 8.93 13.13 -18.48
N GLU A 98 9.15 13.30 -17.19
CA GLU A 98 8.07 13.27 -16.21
C GLU A 98 7.05 14.37 -16.44
N GLN A 99 7.50 15.59 -16.74
CA GLN A 99 6.62 16.71 -17.06
C GLN A 99 5.77 16.40 -18.29
N ARG A 100 6.35 15.84 -19.36
CA ARG A 100 5.60 15.47 -20.58
C ARG A 100 4.57 14.38 -20.31
N VAL A 101 4.94 13.36 -19.54
CA VAL A 101 4.01 12.27 -19.18
C VAL A 101 2.88 12.81 -18.33
N LEU A 102 3.17 13.58 -17.28
CA LEU A 102 2.16 14.17 -16.41
C LEU A 102 1.26 15.17 -17.13
N ALA A 103 1.81 15.99 -18.04
CA ALA A 103 1.03 16.89 -18.87
C ALA A 103 0.08 16.11 -19.80
N GLY A 104 0.59 15.09 -20.50
CA GLY A 104 -0.24 14.26 -21.37
C GLY A 104 -1.31 13.48 -20.61
N LEU A 105 -1.01 12.99 -19.40
CA LEU A 105 -2.00 12.37 -18.53
C LEU A 105 -3.07 13.39 -18.11
N ARG A 106 -2.68 14.61 -17.73
CA ARG A 106 -3.63 15.68 -17.39
C ARG A 106 -4.51 16.02 -18.58
N GLU A 107 -3.94 16.26 -19.75
CA GLU A 107 -4.69 16.66 -20.95
C GLU A 107 -5.64 15.56 -21.45
N ARG A 108 -5.22 14.29 -21.40
CA ARG A 108 -6.00 13.17 -21.94
C ARG A 108 -6.95 12.50 -20.94
N LEU A 109 -6.58 12.42 -19.67
CA LEU A 109 -7.42 11.82 -18.62
C LEU A 109 -8.31 12.86 -17.91
N LEU A 110 -7.90 14.14 -17.87
CA LEU A 110 -8.69 15.21 -17.26
C LEU A 110 -9.40 16.07 -18.33
N HIS A 111 -9.69 15.52 -19.50
CA HIS A 111 -10.58 16.17 -20.46
C HIS A 111 -12.01 16.16 -19.90
N PRO A 112 -12.71 17.32 -19.80
CA PRO A 112 -14.02 17.43 -19.15
C PRO A 112 -15.07 16.43 -19.66
N ALA A 113 -15.00 16.05 -20.94
CA ALA A 113 -15.89 15.09 -21.55
C ALA A 113 -15.70 13.63 -21.06
N VAL A 114 -14.49 13.23 -20.66
CA VAL A 114 -14.16 11.86 -20.18
C VAL A 114 -14.19 11.80 -18.65
N LEU A 115 -13.96 12.94 -17.99
CA LEU A 115 -13.83 13.06 -16.54
C LEU A 115 -15.11 12.67 -15.79
N ARG A 116 -16.30 12.97 -16.33
CA ARG A 116 -17.58 12.63 -15.68
C ARG A 116 -17.76 11.12 -15.54
N THR A 117 -17.67 10.40 -16.66
CA THR A 117 -17.79 8.94 -16.67
C THR A 117 -16.67 8.29 -15.84
N PHE A 118 -15.43 8.78 -15.95
CA PHE A 118 -14.33 8.29 -15.12
C PHE A 118 -14.59 8.49 -13.62
N VAL A 119 -15.06 9.67 -13.20
CA VAL A 119 -15.34 9.95 -11.79
C VAL A 119 -16.49 9.12 -11.27
N GLU A 120 -17.54 8.90 -12.07
CA GLU A 120 -18.66 8.02 -11.71
C GLU A 120 -18.18 6.58 -11.50
N GLU A 121 -17.51 6.00 -12.49
CA GLU A 121 -16.97 4.64 -12.42
C GLU A 121 -15.94 4.49 -11.29
N TYR A 122 -15.06 5.47 -11.11
CA TYR A 122 -14.08 5.48 -10.03
C TYR A 122 -14.75 5.54 -8.66
N ARG A 123 -15.78 6.38 -8.48
CA ARG A 123 -16.58 6.44 -7.24
C ARG A 123 -17.29 5.12 -6.98
N MET A 124 -17.87 4.50 -8.00
CA MET A 124 -18.50 3.19 -7.88
C MET A 124 -17.51 2.11 -7.46
N ALA A 125 -16.34 2.04 -8.12
CA ALA A 125 -15.28 1.10 -7.78
C ALA A 125 -14.73 1.32 -6.36
N LEU A 126 -14.51 2.58 -5.96
CA LEU A 126 -14.08 2.92 -4.60
C LEU A 126 -15.11 2.51 -3.55
N ASN A 127 -16.39 2.84 -3.78
CA ASN A 127 -17.46 2.48 -2.87
C ASN A 127 -17.59 0.96 -2.73
N ALA A 128 -17.47 0.22 -3.85
CA ALA A 128 -17.47 -1.24 -3.84
C ALA A 128 -16.27 -1.81 -3.06
N ALA A 129 -15.06 -1.29 -3.30
CA ALA A 129 -13.86 -1.72 -2.59
C ALA A 129 -13.93 -1.41 -1.08
N GLN A 130 -14.60 -0.33 -0.69
CA GLN A 130 -14.76 0.09 0.70
C GLN A 130 -16.01 -0.49 1.37
N ALA A 131 -16.88 -1.20 0.64
CA ALA A 131 -18.17 -1.67 1.15
C ALA A 131 -18.01 -2.55 2.39
N ASP A 132 -17.10 -3.52 2.36
CA ASP A 132 -16.82 -4.43 3.48
C ASP A 132 -16.27 -3.68 4.70
N THR A 133 -15.34 -2.74 4.48
CA THR A 133 -14.77 -1.92 5.57
C THR A 133 -15.84 -1.02 6.19
N ARG A 134 -16.70 -0.41 5.37
CA ARG A 134 -17.79 0.46 5.83
C ARG A 134 -18.85 -0.34 6.60
N ALA A 135 -19.20 -1.54 6.13
CA ALA A 135 -20.12 -2.45 6.83
C ALA A 135 -19.55 -2.91 8.18
N LYS A 136 -18.27 -3.30 8.23
CA LYS A 136 -17.59 -3.66 9.47
C LYS A 136 -17.56 -2.51 10.47
N ARG A 137 -17.26 -1.30 10.01
CA ARG A 137 -17.29 -0.09 10.84
C ARG A 137 -18.69 0.19 11.39
N ALA A 138 -19.71 0.18 10.54
CA ALA A 138 -21.09 0.41 10.97
C ALA A 138 -21.54 -0.62 12.03
N LYS A 139 -21.18 -1.90 11.85
CA LYS A 139 -21.43 -2.94 12.85
C LYS A 139 -20.71 -2.67 14.17
N ALA A 140 -19.43 -2.27 14.12
CA ALA A 140 -18.65 -1.95 15.30
C ALA A 140 -19.21 -0.74 16.06
N GLU A 141 -19.61 0.32 15.36
CA GLU A 141 -20.26 1.50 15.94
C GLU A 141 -21.58 1.14 16.64
N LEU A 142 -22.36 0.24 16.05
CA LEU A 142 -23.63 -0.21 16.62
C LEU A 142 -23.44 -1.10 17.86
N GLU A 143 -22.43 -1.97 17.87
CA GLU A 143 -22.06 -2.75 19.06
C GLU A 143 -21.48 -1.88 20.17
N LEU A 144 -20.66 -0.89 19.82
CA LEU A 144 -20.15 0.10 20.78
C LEU A 144 -21.30 0.83 21.49
N ALA A 145 -22.26 1.35 20.72
CA ALA A 145 -23.44 2.04 21.28
C ALA A 145 -24.27 1.13 22.20
N LYS A 146 -24.40 -0.17 21.87
CA LYS A 146 -25.07 -1.15 22.76
C LYS A 146 -24.31 -1.37 24.06
N VAL A 147 -22.99 -1.50 23.99
CA VAL A 147 -22.13 -1.69 25.17
C VAL A 147 -22.18 -0.45 26.05
N GLU A 148 -22.06 0.74 25.49
CA GLU A 148 -22.17 2.02 26.20
C GLU A 148 -23.52 2.15 26.92
N LYS A 149 -24.62 1.79 26.25
CA LYS A 149 -25.95 1.78 26.88
C LYS A 149 -26.06 0.79 28.04
N LYS A 150 -25.46 -0.39 27.91
CA LYS A 150 -25.42 -1.39 29.01
C LYS A 150 -24.60 -0.87 30.18
N ILE A 151 -23.44 -0.26 29.93
CA ILE A 151 -22.60 0.35 30.97
C ILE A 151 -23.38 1.44 31.70
N ALA A 152 -23.99 2.37 30.98
CA ALA A 152 -24.80 3.44 31.57
C ALA A 152 -25.96 2.89 32.43
N GLY A 153 -26.62 1.82 31.97
CA GLY A 153 -27.67 1.14 32.73
C GLY A 153 -27.15 0.46 34.00
N LEU A 154 -25.98 -0.20 33.95
CA LEU A 154 -25.35 -0.81 35.12
C LEU A 154 -24.94 0.24 36.14
N VAL A 155 -24.34 1.35 35.71
CA VAL A 155 -23.97 2.47 36.59
C VAL A 155 -25.21 3.03 37.27
N SER A 156 -26.27 3.31 36.52
CA SER A 156 -27.54 3.82 37.06
C SER A 156 -28.17 2.85 38.08
N ALA A 157 -28.10 1.54 37.84
CA ALA A 157 -28.63 0.53 38.75
C ALA A 157 -27.85 0.44 40.07
N VAL A 158 -26.52 0.63 40.02
CA VAL A 158 -25.66 0.69 41.19
C VAL A 158 -25.91 1.96 42.00
N GLU A 159 -26.00 3.12 41.33
CA GLU A 159 -26.31 4.40 41.97
C GLU A 159 -27.70 4.42 42.62
N GLY A 160 -28.69 3.77 41.99
CA GLY A 160 -30.05 3.60 42.51
C GLY A 160 -30.19 2.59 43.66
N GLY A 161 -29.10 2.00 44.15
CA GLY A 161 -29.11 1.10 45.31
C GLY A 161 -29.58 -0.33 45.03
N MET A 162 -29.76 -0.75 43.76
CA MET A 162 -30.12 -2.13 43.38
C MET A 162 -28.92 -3.09 43.40
N TYR A 163 -28.04 -2.97 44.41
CA TYR A 163 -26.95 -3.92 44.62
C TYR A 163 -27.47 -5.12 45.42
N HIS A 164 -27.89 -6.19 44.73
CA HIS A 164 -28.32 -7.43 45.39
C HIS A 164 -27.11 -8.34 45.67
N PRO A 165 -26.89 -8.82 46.92
CA PRO A 165 -25.72 -9.63 47.30
C PRO A 165 -25.49 -10.90 46.48
N SER A 166 -26.54 -11.48 45.87
CA SER A 166 -26.45 -12.66 45.00
C SER A 166 -25.68 -12.44 43.68
N MET A 167 -25.34 -11.19 43.34
CA MET A 167 -24.56 -10.86 42.14
C MET A 167 -23.06 -11.20 42.28
N LYS A 168 -22.57 -11.51 43.50
CA LYS A 168 -21.19 -11.96 43.75
C LYS A 168 -20.92 -13.43 43.36
N GLU A 169 -21.95 -14.21 43.03
CA GLU A 169 -21.84 -15.68 43.00
C GLU A 169 -21.68 -16.34 41.62
N LYS A 170 -21.54 -15.57 40.53
CA LYS A 170 -21.23 -16.19 39.22
C LYS A 170 -19.75 -16.51 39.10
N ARG A 171 -19.38 -17.73 39.50
CA ARG A 171 -18.14 -18.43 39.17
C ARG A 171 -18.14 -18.95 37.73
#